data_AF-A0A0G1M696-F1
#
_entry.id   AF-A0A0G1M696-F1
#
_cell.length_a   1.000
_cell.length_b   1.000
_cell.length_c   1.000
_cell.angle_alpha   90.00
_cell.angle_beta   90.00
_cell.angle_gamma   90.00
#
_symmetry.space_group_name_H-M   'P 1'
#
loop_
_entity.id
_entity.type
_entity.pdbx_description
1 polymer ?
#
loop_
_entity_poly.entity_id
_entity_poly.type
_entity_poly.pdbx_seq_one_letter_code
_entity_poly.pdbx_strand_id
1 'polypeptide(L)' 'MAKDSPIFIDVGQGLALPIGQPTISCWVTTSRPKKPMKGVFGLNIQTNSLEFWNGNIWLTVPLEIL' A
#
# COMPACT_ATOMS: atom_id res chain seq x y z
N MET A 1 17.28 2.54 22.66
CA MET A 1 16.26 2.51 21.58
C MET A 1 15.17 1.55 22.02
N ALA A 2 13.89 1.91 21.98
CA ALA A 2 12.85 0.97 22.38
C ALA A 2 12.86 -0.19 21.38
N LYS A 3 12.54 -1.41 21.86
CA LYS A 3 12.67 -2.66 21.10
C LYS A 3 11.88 -2.67 19.77
N ASP A 4 10.90 -1.76 19.63
CA ASP A 4 10.01 -1.66 18.49
C ASP A 4 9.92 -0.21 17.93
N SER A 5 10.90 0.64 18.24
CA SER A 5 10.95 1.99 17.66
C SER A 5 11.31 1.90 16.17
N PRO A 6 10.52 2.50 15.26
CA PRO A 6 10.87 2.56 13.85
C PRO A 6 12.22 3.25 13.63
N ILE A 7 13.02 2.69 12.74
CA ILE A 7 14.26 3.31 12.27
C ILE A 7 13.90 4.20 11.09
N PHE A 8 14.26 5.49 11.17
CA PHE A 8 14.06 6.43 10.08
C PHE A 8 15.41 6.80 9.47
N ILE A 9 15.52 6.68 8.14
CA ILE A 9 16.64 7.24 7.39
C ILE A 9 16.22 8.59 6.81
N ASP A 10 16.94 9.64 7.19
CA ASP A 10 16.80 10.96 6.57
C ASP A 10 17.25 10.88 5.10
N VAL A 11 16.38 11.33 4.19
CA VAL A 11 16.65 11.37 2.74
C VAL A 11 16.71 12.81 2.20
N GLY A 12 16.80 13.80 3.09
CA GLY A 12 16.86 15.22 2.79
C GLY A 12 15.48 15.87 2.70
N GLN A 13 15.47 17.20 2.64
CA GLN A 13 14.25 18.01 2.45
C GLN A 13 13.16 17.78 3.53
N GLY A 14 13.54 17.32 4.72
CA GLY A 14 12.61 16.98 5.79
C GLY A 14 11.85 15.67 5.58
N LEU A 15 12.28 14.84 4.61
CA LEU A 15 11.71 13.52 4.35
C LEU A 15 12.52 12.44 5.07
N ALA A 16 11.82 11.40 5.53
CA ALA A 16 12.45 10.24 6.13
C ALA A 16 11.77 8.94 5.67
N LEU A 17 12.57 7.90 5.43
CA LEU A 17 12.09 6.57 5.09
C LEU A 17 12.04 5.68 6.34
N PRO A 18 10.86 5.16 6.73
CA PRO A 18 10.78 4.14 7.77
C PRO A 18 11.36 2.82 7.26
N ILE A 19 12.35 2.27 7.96
CA ILE A 19 12.92 0.95 7.71
C ILE A 19 12.28 -0.10 8.61
N GLY A 20 11.95 -1.24 8.01
CA GLY A 20 11.43 -2.41 8.72
C GLY A 20 9.95 -2.31 9.09
N GLN A 21 9.25 -1.24 8.69
CA GLN A 21 7.81 -1.13 8.89
C GLN A 21 7.03 -1.69 7.68
N PRO A 22 5.92 -2.41 7.93
CA PRO A 22 5.00 -2.79 6.87
C PRO A 22 4.44 -1.55 6.16
N THR A 23 4.45 -1.56 4.84
CA THR A 23 3.79 -0.54 4.01
C THR A 23 2.58 -1.15 3.32
N ILE A 24 1.60 -0.30 3.00
CA ILE A 24 0.53 -0.69 2.08
C ILE A 24 1.11 -0.68 0.67
N SER A 25 0.97 -1.79 -0.05
CA SER A 25 1.44 -1.89 -1.42
C SER A 25 0.65 -0.94 -2.34
N CYS A 26 1.34 -0.32 -3.29
CA CYS A 26 0.76 0.58 -4.28
C CYS A 26 1.00 0.08 -5.70
N TRP A 27 0.03 0.26 -6.59
CA TRP A 27 0.13 -0.15 -8.00
C TRP A 27 -0.73 0.72 -8.93
N VAL A 28 -0.44 0.67 -10.23
CA VAL A 28 -1.41 0.98 -11.29
C VAL A 28 -2.14 -0.29 -11.73
N THR A 29 -3.27 -0.17 -12.42
CA THR A 29 -4.13 -1.32 -12.78
C THR A 29 -3.39 -2.43 -13.54
N THR A 30 -2.46 -2.07 -14.43
CA THR A 30 -1.65 -3.03 -15.21
C THR A 30 -0.57 -3.75 -14.39
N SER A 31 -0.19 -3.17 -13.25
CA SER A 31 0.82 -3.69 -12.33
C SER A 31 0.24 -4.37 -11.09
N ARG A 32 -1.09 -4.53 -11.02
CA ARG A 32 -1.74 -5.35 -10.00
C ARG A 32 -1.09 -6.74 -9.95
N PRO A 33 -1.03 -7.37 -8.76
CA PRO A 33 -0.58 -8.75 -8.66
C PRO A 33 -1.33 -9.65 -9.65
N LYS A 34 -0.59 -10.39 -10.49
CA LYS A 34 -1.18 -11.26 -11.54
C LYS A 34 -1.75 -12.57 -10.99
N LYS A 35 -1.29 -12.99 -9.81
CA LYS A 35 -1.74 -14.18 -9.08
C LYS A 35 -1.98 -13.84 -7.60
N PRO A 36 -2.91 -12.94 -7.28
CA PRO A 36 -3.16 -12.52 -5.91
C PRO A 36 -3.78 -13.66 -5.10
N MET A 37 -3.32 -13.84 -3.86
CA MET A 37 -4.01 -14.68 -2.88
C MET A 37 -5.22 -13.92 -2.32
N LYS A 38 -6.26 -14.65 -1.90
CA LYS A 38 -7.41 -14.04 -1.21
C LYS A 38 -6.91 -13.24 0.00
N GLY A 39 -7.38 -12.01 0.15
CA GLY A 39 -6.95 -11.12 1.24
C GLY A 39 -5.86 -10.13 0.87
N VAL A 40 -5.23 -10.26 -0.31
CA VAL A 40 -4.30 -9.23 -0.81
C VAL A 40 -5.07 -7.91 -0.98
N PHE A 41 -4.52 -6.83 -0.44
CA PHE A 41 -5.07 -5.49 -0.59
C PHE A 41 -3.96 -4.46 -0.79
N GLY A 42 -4.33 -3.31 -1.33
CA GLY A 42 -3.40 -2.21 -1.57
C GLY A 42 -4.05 -1.04 -2.29
N LEU A 43 -3.26 0.00 -2.55
CA LEU A 43 -3.72 1.23 -3.17
C LEU A 43 -3.51 1.17 -4.68
N ASN A 44 -4.58 1.36 -5.44
CA ASN A 44 -4.47 1.62 -6.86
C ASN A 44 -4.39 3.13 -7.11
N ILE A 45 -3.19 3.60 -7.42
CA ILE A 45 -2.90 5.03 -7.61
C ILE A 45 -3.43 5.56 -8.94
N GLN A 46 -3.77 4.69 -9.89
CA GLN A 46 -4.38 5.09 -11.16
C GLN A 46 -5.88 5.38 -11.00
N THR A 47 -6.57 4.62 -10.14
CA THR A 47 -8.02 4.74 -9.90
C THR A 47 -8.34 5.45 -8.59
N ASN A 48 -7.32 5.92 -7.87
CA ASN A 48 -7.42 6.58 -6.57
C ASN A 48 -8.32 5.80 -5.57
N SER A 49 -8.04 4.51 -5.41
CA SER A 49 -8.91 3.60 -4.66
C SER A 49 -8.14 2.56 -3.85
N LEU A 50 -8.68 2.18 -2.70
CA LEU A 50 -8.27 0.98 -1.98
C LEU A 50 -8.88 -0.25 -2.66
N GLU A 51 -8.06 -1.24 -2.98
CA GLU A 51 -8.47 -2.47 -3.66
C GLU A 51 -8.21 -3.70 -2.78
N PHE A 52 -9.13 -4.66 -2.82
CA PHE A 52 -9.06 -5.92 -2.08
C PHE A 52 -9.39 -7.11 -3.00
N TRP A 53 -8.54 -8.14 -3.02
CA TRP A 53 -8.78 -9.36 -3.77
C TRP A 53 -9.59 -10.37 -2.95
N ASN A 54 -10.83 -10.64 -3.36
CA ASN A 54 -11.71 -11.57 -2.65
C ASN A 54 -11.51 -13.06 -3.03
N GLY A 55 -10.60 -13.34 -3.97
CA GLY A 55 -10.37 -14.67 -4.56
C GLY A 55 -10.76 -14.76 -6.03
N ASN A 56 -11.69 -13.92 -6.49
CA ASN A 56 -12.22 -13.94 -7.85
C ASN A 56 -12.11 -12.59 -8.57
N ILE A 57 -12.35 -11.49 -7.85
CA ILE A 57 -12.32 -10.12 -8.37
C ILE A 57 -11.69 -9.15 -7.37
N TRP A 58 -11.24 -8.01 -7.89
CA TRP A 58 -10.86 -6.86 -7.08
C TRP A 58 -12.12 -6.10 -6.66
N LEU A 59 -12.36 -6.01 -5.36
CA LEU A 59 -13.33 -5.09 -4.76
C LEU A 59 -12.64 -3.74 -4.55
N THR A 60 -13.37 -2.65 -4.77
CA THR A 60 -12.79 -1.32 -4.84
C THR A 60 -13.56 -0.34 -3.96
N VAL A 61 -12.84 0.45 -3.17
CA VAL A 61 -13.36 1.57 -2.38
C VAL A 61 -12.64 2.85 -2.82
N PRO A 62 -13.34 3.82 -3.46
CA PRO A 62 -12.77 5.11 -3.81
C PRO A 62 -12.28 5.86 -2.57
N LEU A 63 -11.19 6.63 -2.70
CA LEU A 63 -10.62 7.43 -1.61
C LEU A 63 -11.16 8.87 -1.58
N GLU A 64 -12.22 9.16 -2.33
CA GLU A 64 -12.89 10.45 -2.30
C GLU A 64 -13.73 10.60 -1.03
N ILE A 65 -13.76 11.82 -0.48
CA ILE A 65 -14.58 12.16 0.68
C ILE A 65 -16.00 12.43 0.18
N LEU A 66 -16.99 11.74 0.76
CA LEU A 66 -18.43 11.96 0.52
C LEU A 66 -18.89 13.35 0.95
#